data_AF-A0A3R6TWA8-F1
#
_entry.id   AF-A0A3R6TWA8-F1
#
_cell.length_a   1.000
_cell.length_b   1.000
_cell.length_c   1.000
_cell.angle_alpha   90.00
_cell.angle_beta   90.00
_cell.angle_gamma   90.00
#
_symmetry.space_group_name_H-M   'P 1'
#
loop_
_entity.id
_entity.type
_entity.pdbx_description
1 polymer ?
#
loop_
_entity_poly.entity_id
_entity_poly.type
_entity_poly.pdbx_seq_one_letter_code
_entity_poly.pdbx_strand_id
1 'polypeptide(L)'
;MGEQQYQQNMNYQQNGNYQQAGYGQAAYQQQNNGGQQYSQGGVCPACGTQLINGVCPRCTNAQMMAAQNRNDARFTRLFMSPNEKLVATLGNNYIQNYLHNGSVRNGFAVVSDKRAYFYGTSYTISYNGRGNPNANKMSRSQVVDLKDVTGSGFIRMVNIGYAILAWALVIISIFLIMLLYDIEEGLAVIGGLAALSALLFLIYQYYDNKLSLISIQYAGGEIAFDIRWFSGQEINNFHQQLRLAKDKAVENYEYDMAKKISAAINGGKHNNLKRTVQ
;
A
#
# COMPACT_ATOMS: atom_id res chain seq x y z
N MET A 1 -7.75 13.31 -21.63
CA MET A 1 -6.35 12.80 -21.65
C MET A 1 -6.06 11.76 -20.55
N GLY A 2 -7.06 11.16 -19.89
CA GLY A 2 -6.84 10.20 -18.78
C GLY A 2 -6.97 8.71 -19.15
N GLU A 3 -7.51 8.37 -20.32
CA GLU A 3 -7.83 6.98 -20.66
C GLU A 3 -6.74 6.26 -21.46
N GLN A 4 -5.88 7.01 -22.16
CA GLN A 4 -4.81 6.41 -22.98
C GLN A 4 -3.62 5.89 -22.17
N GLN A 5 -3.43 6.35 -20.92
CA GLN A 5 -2.38 5.81 -20.04
C GLN A 5 -2.77 4.46 -19.39
N TYR A 6 -4.06 4.10 -19.35
CA TYR A 6 -4.49 2.81 -18.79
C TYR A 6 -4.32 1.64 -19.76
N GLN A 7 -4.38 1.88 -21.08
CA GLN A 7 -4.26 0.79 -22.06
C GLN A 7 -2.81 0.37 -22.35
N GLN A 8 -1.83 1.28 -22.23
CA GLN A 8 -0.42 0.90 -22.43
C GLN A 8 0.13 -0.04 -21.35
N ASN A 9 -0.48 -0.09 -20.16
CA ASN A 9 -0.02 -0.95 -19.07
C ASN A 9 -0.49 -2.42 -19.16
N MET A 10 -1.37 -2.75 -20.12
CA MET A 10 -1.84 -4.13 -20.31
C MET A 10 -0.91 -4.98 -21.21
N ASN A 11 0.05 -4.36 -21.91
CA ASN A 11 0.93 -5.09 -22.84
C ASN A 11 2.17 -5.75 -22.20
N TYR A 12 2.35 -5.63 -20.88
CA TYR A 12 3.44 -6.32 -20.15
C TYR A 12 3.00 -7.67 -19.53
N GLN A 13 1.84 -8.20 -19.91
CA GLN A 13 1.28 -9.43 -19.32
C GLN A 13 1.69 -10.75 -20.00
N GLN A 14 2.66 -10.77 -20.93
CA GLN A 14 3.15 -12.02 -21.52
C GLN A 14 4.64 -12.26 -21.24
N ASN A 15 5.01 -12.36 -19.96
CA ASN A 15 6.07 -13.29 -19.61
C ASN A 15 5.96 -13.68 -18.14
N GLY A 16 5.70 -14.97 -17.89
CA GLY A 16 5.67 -15.52 -16.56
C GLY A 16 7.02 -15.40 -15.89
N ASN A 17 7.14 -14.50 -14.93
CA ASN A 17 8.06 -14.60 -13.81
C ASN A 17 7.68 -13.54 -12.77
N TYR A 18 7.31 -13.99 -11.57
CA TYR A 18 7.07 -13.13 -10.42
C TYR A 18 8.39 -12.50 -9.99
N GLN A 19 8.77 -11.40 -10.64
CA GLN A 19 9.88 -10.55 -10.21
C GLN A 19 9.34 -9.53 -9.21
N GLN A 20 9.45 -9.86 -7.93
CA GLN A 20 9.38 -8.85 -6.86
C GLN A 20 10.67 -8.02 -6.94
N ALA A 21 10.57 -6.82 -7.50
CA ALA A 21 11.65 -5.86 -7.58
C ALA A 21 11.75 -5.12 -6.25
N GLY A 22 12.89 -5.32 -5.56
CA GLY A 22 13.13 -4.81 -4.21
C GLY A 22 13.26 -3.30 -4.13
N TYR A 23 12.76 -2.75 -3.02
CA TYR A 23 13.21 -1.48 -2.47
C TYR A 23 13.49 -1.66 -0.98
N GLY A 24 14.74 -1.37 -0.60
CA GLY A 24 15.21 -1.44 0.79
C GLY A 24 16.68 -1.85 0.89
N GLN A 25 17.59 -1.07 0.29
CA GLN A 25 18.99 -1.11 0.68
C GLN A 25 19.13 -0.43 2.04
N ALA A 26 18.95 -1.19 3.11
CA ALA A 26 19.54 -0.87 4.40
C ALA A 26 20.89 -1.61 4.46
N ALA A 27 21.96 -0.85 4.63
CA ALA A 27 23.33 -1.33 4.66
C ALA A 27 23.53 -2.37 5.77
N TYR A 28 23.67 -3.64 5.39
CA TYR A 28 24.39 -4.61 6.20
C TYR A 28 25.79 -4.74 5.61
N GLN A 29 26.73 -3.95 6.16
CA GLN A 29 28.15 -4.20 5.97
C GLN A 29 28.47 -5.55 6.63
N GLN A 30 28.64 -6.60 5.83
CA GLN A 30 29.38 -7.77 6.27
C GLN A 30 30.80 -7.66 5.74
N GLN A 31 31.69 -7.28 6.65
CA GLN A 31 33.13 -7.45 6.57
C GLN A 31 33.43 -8.91 6.20
N ASN A 32 33.89 -9.15 4.98
CA ASN A 32 34.65 -10.35 4.65
C ASN A 32 36.08 -9.92 4.34
N ASN A 33 36.91 -9.99 5.38
CA ASN A 33 38.35 -10.00 5.29
C ASN A 33 38.78 -11.40 4.83
N GLY A 34 39.42 -11.49 3.67
CA GLY A 34 39.95 -12.75 3.14
C GLY A 34 40.52 -12.49 1.76
N GLY A 35 41.84 -12.59 1.64
CA GLY A 35 42.60 -12.05 0.52
C GLY A 35 42.47 -12.80 -0.82
N GLN A 36 43.19 -12.21 -1.77
CA GLN A 36 43.87 -12.79 -2.93
C GLN A 36 43.19 -12.75 -4.31
N GLN A 37 43.89 -11.98 -5.15
CA GLN A 37 44.32 -12.24 -6.53
C GLN A 37 43.31 -12.26 -7.69
N TYR A 38 43.59 -11.30 -8.58
CA TYR A 38 43.16 -11.11 -9.96
C TYR A 38 42.89 -12.40 -10.75
N SER A 39 41.70 -12.48 -11.36
CA SER A 39 41.54 -13.05 -12.69
C SER A 39 40.35 -12.40 -13.40
N GLN A 40 40.64 -11.74 -14.52
CA GLN A 40 39.67 -11.12 -15.41
C GLN A 40 39.11 -12.19 -16.36
N GLY A 41 37.78 -12.24 -16.50
CA GLY A 41 37.12 -12.93 -17.61
C GLY A 41 36.65 -14.36 -17.30
N GLY A 42 35.53 -14.46 -16.57
CA GLY A 42 34.73 -15.68 -16.57
C GLY A 42 33.26 -15.31 -16.72
N VAL A 43 32.52 -16.06 -17.54
CA VAL A 43 31.05 -15.99 -17.58
C VAL A 43 30.49 -16.96 -16.57
N CYS A 44 29.48 -16.54 -15.83
CA CYS A 44 28.86 -17.40 -14.83
C CYS A 44 28.13 -18.57 -15.49
N PRO A 45 28.36 -19.82 -15.03
CA PRO A 45 27.75 -21.01 -15.62
C PRO A 45 26.23 -21.10 -15.41
N ALA A 46 25.67 -20.33 -14.48
CA ALA A 46 24.23 -20.32 -14.18
C ALA A 46 23.47 -19.19 -14.89
N CYS A 47 24.06 -18.00 -15.01
CA CYS A 47 23.39 -16.78 -15.50
C CYS A 47 23.94 -16.26 -16.84
N GLY A 48 25.06 -16.81 -17.34
CA GLY A 48 25.78 -16.34 -18.53
C GLY A 48 26.37 -14.92 -18.41
N THR A 49 26.22 -14.26 -17.25
CA THR A 49 26.67 -12.88 -17.02
C THR A 49 28.15 -12.86 -16.69
N GLN A 50 28.86 -11.81 -17.11
CA GLN A 50 30.27 -11.62 -16.78
C GLN A 50 30.45 -11.50 -15.27
N LEU A 51 31.42 -12.26 -14.73
CA LEU A 51 31.79 -12.21 -13.32
C LEU A 51 32.59 -10.92 -13.08
N ILE A 52 32.13 -10.11 -12.12
CA ILE A 52 32.88 -8.96 -11.63
C ILE A 52 33.54 -9.43 -10.33
N ASN A 53 34.87 -9.44 -10.28
CA ASN A 53 35.64 -9.94 -9.14
C ASN A 53 35.27 -11.38 -8.71
N GLY A 54 35.03 -12.28 -9.67
CA GLY A 54 34.70 -13.69 -9.39
C GLY A 54 33.26 -13.96 -8.94
N VAL A 55 32.38 -12.94 -8.91
CA VAL A 55 30.99 -13.04 -8.43
C VAL A 55 30.00 -12.65 -9.55
N CYS A 56 28.93 -13.44 -9.80
CA CYS A 56 27.89 -13.09 -10.80
C CYS A 56 26.91 -12.11 -10.17
N PRO A 57 26.92 -10.80 -10.50
CA PRO A 57 26.02 -9.82 -9.90
C PRO A 57 24.55 -10.23 -10.07
N ARG A 58 24.19 -10.92 -11.17
CA ARG A 58 22.81 -11.37 -11.41
C ARG A 58 22.37 -12.49 -10.48
N CYS A 59 23.21 -13.50 -10.26
CA CYS A 59 22.92 -14.62 -9.35
C CYS A 59 22.97 -14.18 -7.89
N THR A 60 23.96 -13.36 -7.52
CA THR A 60 24.08 -12.85 -6.16
C THR A 60 22.90 -11.93 -5.83
N ASN A 61 22.49 -11.04 -6.74
CA ASN A 61 21.30 -10.23 -6.54
C ASN A 61 20.05 -11.09 -6.42
N ALA A 62 19.87 -12.11 -7.28
CA ALA A 62 18.72 -13.02 -7.18
C ALA A 62 18.72 -13.82 -5.86
N GLN A 63 19.89 -14.27 -5.39
CA GLN A 63 20.04 -14.99 -4.13
C GLN A 63 19.80 -14.07 -2.92
N MET A 64 20.31 -12.84 -2.94
CA MET A 64 20.06 -11.83 -1.91
C MET A 64 18.58 -11.44 -1.86
N MET A 65 17.94 -11.25 -3.01
CA MET A 65 16.49 -10.99 -3.11
C MET A 65 15.67 -12.18 -2.58
N ALA A 66 16.07 -13.41 -2.90
CA ALA A 66 15.42 -14.62 -2.39
C ALA A 66 15.62 -14.80 -0.87
N ALA A 67 16.80 -14.47 -0.34
CA ALA A 67 17.08 -14.51 1.09
C ALA A 67 16.30 -13.43 1.85
N GLN A 68 16.24 -12.21 1.32
CA GLN A 68 15.45 -11.11 1.86
C GLN A 68 13.97 -11.47 1.90
N ASN A 69 13.40 -12.00 0.81
CA ASN A 69 12.01 -12.46 0.76
C ASN A 69 11.71 -13.57 1.78
N ARG A 70 12.66 -14.47 2.05
CA ARG A 70 12.50 -15.51 3.09
C ARG A 70 12.48 -14.93 4.49
N ASN A 71 13.34 -13.96 4.76
CA ASN A 71 13.40 -13.28 6.06
C ASN A 71 12.13 -12.46 6.29
N ASP A 72 11.71 -11.69 5.28
CA ASP A 72 10.49 -10.88 5.34
C ASP A 72 9.24 -11.77 5.52
N ALA A 73 9.15 -12.89 4.81
CA ALA A 73 8.08 -13.87 5.02
C ALA A 73 8.11 -14.51 6.42
N ARG A 74 9.30 -14.72 7.00
CA ARG A 74 9.44 -15.24 8.37
C ARG A 74 8.97 -14.23 9.41
N PHE A 75 9.35 -12.96 9.27
CA PHE A 75 8.93 -11.89 10.17
C PHE A 75 7.43 -11.62 10.07
N THR A 76 6.91 -11.61 8.85
CA THR A 76 5.49 -11.41 8.57
C THR A 76 4.61 -12.51 9.21
N ARG A 77 5.13 -13.74 9.31
CA ARG A 77 4.44 -14.84 9.99
C ARG A 77 4.20 -14.61 11.48
N LEU A 78 4.98 -13.74 12.14
CA LEU A 78 4.77 -13.39 13.54
C LEU A 78 3.48 -12.58 13.76
N PHE A 79 2.97 -11.95 12.70
CA PHE A 79 1.80 -11.09 12.75
C PHE A 79 0.49 -11.79 12.32
N MET A 80 0.56 -13.08 12.00
CA MET A 80 -0.58 -13.91 11.57
C MET A 80 -0.66 -15.21 12.37
N SER A 81 -1.81 -15.87 12.30
CA SER A 81 -1.96 -17.21 12.90
C SER A 81 -1.00 -18.23 12.25
N PRO A 82 -0.42 -19.19 13.01
CA PRO A 82 0.52 -20.19 12.47
C PRO A 82 -0.04 -21.10 11.36
N ASN A 83 -1.37 -21.24 11.29
CA ASN A 83 -2.08 -22.09 10.34
C ASN A 83 -2.53 -21.35 9.07
N GLU A 84 -2.10 -20.11 8.91
CA GLU A 84 -2.44 -19.26 7.76
C GLU A 84 -1.23 -19.08 6.84
N LYS A 85 -1.49 -18.95 5.54
CA LYS A 85 -0.46 -18.76 4.52
C LYS A 85 -0.36 -17.29 4.14
N LEU A 86 0.84 -16.74 4.13
CA LEU A 86 1.08 -15.37 3.65
C LEU A 86 0.72 -15.26 2.17
N VAL A 87 -0.08 -14.24 1.82
CA VAL A 87 -0.43 -13.90 0.44
C VAL A 87 0.20 -12.58 0.03
N ALA A 88 0.05 -11.52 0.82
CA ALA A 88 0.58 -10.21 0.49
C ALA A 88 0.98 -9.40 1.72
N THR A 89 1.87 -8.45 1.51
CA THR A 89 2.30 -7.46 2.50
C THR A 89 2.26 -6.07 1.91
N LEU A 90 2.01 -5.08 2.75
CA LEU A 90 2.08 -3.66 2.45
C LEU A 90 2.87 -3.00 3.57
N GLY A 91 3.99 -2.35 3.24
CA GLY A 91 4.84 -1.66 4.20
C GLY A 91 5.92 -2.53 4.82
N ASN A 92 6.61 -3.35 4.02
CA ASN A 92 7.61 -4.31 4.52
C ASN A 92 8.76 -3.66 5.31
N ASN A 93 9.20 -2.47 4.88
CA ASN A 93 10.15 -1.63 5.60
C ASN A 93 9.64 -1.18 6.99
N TYR A 94 8.34 -0.98 7.14
CA TYR A 94 7.73 -0.62 8.43
C TYR A 94 7.61 -1.84 9.36
N ILE A 95 7.43 -3.05 8.82
CA ILE A 95 7.42 -4.29 9.61
C ILE A 95 8.76 -4.46 10.35
N GLN A 96 9.88 -4.26 9.66
CA GLN A 96 11.22 -4.38 10.25
C GLN A 96 11.43 -3.33 11.36
N ASN A 97 10.99 -2.08 11.12
CA ASN A 97 11.05 -1.02 12.13
C ASN A 97 10.17 -1.32 13.35
N TYR A 98 8.99 -1.92 13.16
CA TYR A 98 8.12 -2.31 14.25
C TYR A 98 8.76 -3.38 15.14
N LEU A 99 9.43 -4.36 14.53
CA LEU A 99 10.11 -5.43 15.27
C LEU A 99 11.33 -4.93 16.04
N HIS A 100 12.03 -3.92 15.52
CA HIS A 100 13.20 -3.36 16.19
C HIS A 100 12.84 -2.35 17.28
N ASN A 101 11.88 -1.46 17.02
CA ASN A 101 11.58 -0.30 17.88
C ASN A 101 10.25 -0.41 18.66
N GLY A 102 9.47 -1.46 18.44
CA GLY A 102 8.17 -1.69 19.08
C GLY A 102 7.05 -0.74 18.65
N SER A 103 7.34 0.27 17.81
CA SER A 103 6.36 1.24 17.30
C SER A 103 6.66 1.65 15.87
N VAL A 104 5.61 2.00 15.12
CA VAL A 104 5.73 2.50 13.74
C VAL A 104 4.94 3.78 13.54
N ARG A 105 5.57 4.76 12.91
CA ARG A 105 4.93 6.02 12.53
C ARG A 105 3.86 5.81 11.45
N ASN A 106 4.14 4.89 10.52
CA ASN A 106 3.28 4.56 9.38
C ASN A 106 2.69 3.17 9.58
N GLY A 107 1.44 2.97 9.19
CA GLY A 107 0.80 1.66 9.27
C GLY A 107 1.31 0.69 8.22
N PHE A 108 1.18 -0.60 8.50
CA PHE A 108 1.46 -1.69 7.56
C PHE A 108 0.32 -2.70 7.58
N ALA A 109 0.18 -3.46 6.50
CA ALA A 109 -0.83 -4.49 6.37
C ALA A 109 -0.21 -5.82 5.93
N VAL A 110 -0.73 -6.91 6.49
CA VAL A 110 -0.33 -8.28 6.19
C VAL A 110 -1.58 -9.07 5.85
N VAL A 111 -1.63 -9.64 4.66
CA VAL A 111 -2.78 -10.40 4.17
C VAL A 111 -2.39 -11.87 4.08
N SER A 112 -3.12 -12.70 4.80
CA SER A 112 -3.02 -14.15 4.73
C SER A 112 -4.06 -14.72 3.75
N ASP A 113 -4.20 -16.04 3.71
CA ASP A 113 -5.23 -16.74 2.93
C ASP A 113 -6.62 -16.71 3.59
N LYS A 114 -6.72 -16.25 4.85
CA LYS A 114 -7.98 -16.15 5.60
C LYS A 114 -8.29 -14.75 6.12
N ARG A 115 -7.26 -13.98 6.49
CA ARG A 115 -7.40 -12.72 7.24
C ARG A 115 -6.45 -11.65 6.74
N ALA A 116 -6.89 -10.40 6.81
CA ALA A 116 -6.04 -9.23 6.70
C ALA A 116 -5.77 -8.67 8.09
N TYR A 117 -4.49 -8.52 8.42
CA TYR A 117 -4.00 -7.94 9.67
C TYR A 117 -3.46 -6.55 9.38
N PHE A 118 -3.91 -5.59 10.16
CA PHE A 118 -3.56 -4.18 10.05
C PHE A 118 -2.87 -3.73 11.34
N TYR A 119 -1.75 -3.03 11.21
CA TYR A 119 -0.98 -2.54 12.35
C TYR A 119 -0.51 -1.09 12.14
N GLY A 120 -0.32 -0.37 13.25
CA GLY A 120 0.20 0.98 13.25
C GLY A 120 -0.85 2.06 12.97
N THR A 121 -0.42 3.13 12.32
CA THR A 121 -1.28 4.27 11.99
C THR A 121 -2.15 3.96 10.79
N SER A 122 -3.47 4.03 10.96
CA SER A 122 -4.46 3.95 9.89
C SER A 122 -5.40 5.16 9.94
N TYR A 123 -6.26 5.27 8.94
CA TYR A 123 -7.32 6.27 8.86
C TYR A 123 -8.66 5.57 8.84
N THR A 124 -9.59 6.06 9.66
CA THR A 124 -11.00 5.71 9.52
C THR A 124 -11.68 6.80 8.72
N ILE A 125 -12.43 6.40 7.69
CA ILE A 125 -13.16 7.32 6.83
C ILE A 125 -14.56 7.49 7.41
N SER A 126 -14.93 8.74 7.64
CA SER A 126 -16.27 9.15 8.03
C SER A 126 -16.81 10.08 6.96
N TYR A 127 -18.09 9.99 6.65
CA TYR A 127 -18.74 10.88 5.70
C TYR A 127 -19.53 11.91 6.47
N ASN A 128 -19.33 13.19 6.16
CA ASN A 128 -20.18 14.23 6.73
C ASN A 128 -21.57 14.21 6.07
N GLY A 129 -22.54 14.94 6.62
CA GLY A 129 -23.91 15.02 6.07
C GLY A 129 -24.02 15.61 4.65
N ARG A 130 -22.91 16.05 4.06
CA ARG A 130 -22.80 16.54 2.66
C ARG A 130 -22.09 15.53 1.74
N GLY A 131 -21.76 14.34 2.24
CA GLY A 131 -21.08 13.28 1.48
C GLY A 131 -19.56 13.48 1.31
N ASN A 132 -18.96 14.52 1.90
CA ASN A 132 -17.51 14.71 1.84
C ASN A 132 -16.82 13.74 2.80
N PRO A 133 -15.79 13.01 2.34
CA PRO A 133 -15.06 12.10 3.18
C PRO A 133 -14.12 12.88 4.11
N ASN A 134 -14.07 12.46 5.37
CA ASN A 134 -13.19 12.98 6.41
C ASN A 134 -12.38 11.80 6.98
N ALA A 135 -11.05 11.92 6.95
CA ALA A 135 -10.14 10.90 7.44
C ALA A 135 -9.67 11.23 8.85
N ASN A 136 -10.07 10.42 9.82
CA ASN A 136 -9.58 10.52 11.19
C ASN A 136 -8.39 9.58 11.36
N LYS A 137 -7.23 10.15 11.68
CA LYS A 137 -6.01 9.39 11.95
C LYS A 137 -6.14 8.65 13.28
N MET A 138 -5.93 7.34 13.28
CA MET A 138 -6.00 6.50 14.47
C MET A 138 -4.85 5.49 14.45
N SER A 139 -4.22 5.26 15.59
CA SER A 139 -3.26 4.15 15.74
C SER A 139 -4.03 2.96 16.31
N ARG A 140 -4.25 1.93 15.50
CA ARG A 140 -4.98 0.74 15.94
C ARG A 140 -4.53 -0.49 15.16
N SER A 141 -4.35 -1.59 15.87
CA SER A 141 -4.23 -2.91 15.28
C SER A 141 -5.61 -3.55 15.10
N GLN A 142 -5.91 -4.03 13.90
CA GLN A 142 -7.18 -4.70 13.59
C GLN A 142 -6.95 -5.94 12.74
N VAL A 143 -7.78 -6.95 12.94
CA VAL A 143 -7.79 -8.18 12.15
C VAL A 143 -9.16 -8.32 11.51
N VAL A 144 -9.19 -8.54 10.21
CA VAL A 144 -10.41 -8.62 9.41
C VAL A 144 -10.38 -9.91 8.60
N ASP A 145 -11.43 -10.72 8.69
CA ASP A 145 -11.56 -11.91 7.86
C ASP A 145 -11.76 -11.50 6.39
N LEU A 146 -11.07 -12.17 5.46
CA LEU A 146 -11.14 -11.86 4.02
C LEU A 146 -12.54 -12.03 3.44
N LYS A 147 -13.34 -12.96 3.99
CA LYS A 147 -14.76 -13.14 3.64
C LYS A 147 -15.63 -11.92 3.97
N ASP A 148 -15.23 -11.11 4.95
CA ASP A 148 -15.98 -9.96 5.42
C ASP A 148 -15.53 -8.67 4.73
N VAL A 149 -14.52 -8.74 3.85
CA VAL A 149 -14.05 -7.62 3.02
C VAL A 149 -15.05 -7.41 1.89
N THR A 150 -15.76 -6.29 1.94
CA THR A 150 -16.79 -5.92 0.97
C THR A 150 -16.22 -5.22 -0.24
N GLY A 151 -15.10 -4.51 -0.09
CA GLY A 151 -14.49 -3.77 -1.20
C GLY A 151 -13.13 -3.16 -0.87
N SER A 152 -12.46 -2.67 -1.91
CA SER A 152 -11.23 -1.89 -1.78
C SER A 152 -11.21 -0.78 -2.82
N GLY A 153 -10.70 0.39 -2.46
CA GLY A 153 -10.74 1.57 -3.31
C GLY A 153 -9.62 2.56 -3.04
N PHE A 154 -9.60 3.63 -3.84
CA PHE A 154 -8.70 4.76 -3.66
C PHE A 154 -9.51 6.01 -3.40
N ILE A 155 -9.25 6.68 -2.29
CA ILE A 155 -9.93 7.92 -1.91
C ILE A 155 -8.90 9.04 -1.96
N ARG A 156 -9.19 10.04 -2.79
CA ARG A 156 -8.41 11.28 -2.83
C ARG A 156 -9.17 12.37 -2.09
N MET A 157 -8.60 12.87 -1.01
CA MET A 157 -9.12 14.00 -0.27
C MET A 157 -8.29 15.24 -0.62
N VAL A 158 -8.96 16.25 -1.16
CA VAL A 158 -8.37 17.55 -1.46
C VAL A 158 -9.16 18.63 -0.75
N ASN A 159 -8.46 19.52 -0.04
CA ASN A 159 -9.11 20.70 0.53
C ASN A 159 -9.16 21.80 -0.54
N ILE A 160 -10.27 21.86 -1.28
CA ILE A 160 -10.51 22.88 -2.33
C ILE A 160 -10.56 24.30 -1.74
N GLY A 161 -10.81 24.46 -0.43
CA GLY A 161 -10.85 25.76 0.24
C GLY A 161 -9.57 26.57 0.05
N TYR A 162 -8.39 25.92 0.09
CA TYR A 162 -7.12 26.60 -0.16
C TYR A 162 -6.98 27.09 -1.61
N ALA A 163 -7.50 26.33 -2.57
CA ALA A 163 -7.50 26.76 -3.97
C ALA A 163 -8.42 27.98 -4.17
N ILE A 164 -9.61 27.98 -3.57
CA ILE A 164 -10.54 29.11 -3.62
C ILE A 164 -9.92 30.35 -2.95
N LEU A 165 -9.32 30.18 -1.77
CA LEU A 165 -8.72 31.28 -1.02
C LEU A 165 -7.49 31.85 -1.74
N ALA A 166 -6.70 31.01 -2.41
CA ALA A 166 -5.60 31.46 -3.26
C ALA A 166 -6.11 32.35 -4.42
N TRP A 167 -7.16 31.93 -5.13
CA TRP A 167 -7.76 32.75 -6.19
C TRP A 167 -8.34 34.06 -5.67
N ALA A 168 -9.01 34.04 -4.52
CA ALA A 168 -9.54 35.24 -3.89
C ALA A 168 -8.43 36.25 -3.53
N LEU A 169 -7.30 35.78 -2.97
CA LEU A 169 -6.17 36.65 -2.67
C LEU A 169 -5.51 37.23 -3.92
N VAL A 170 -5.44 36.49 -5.03
CA VAL A 170 -4.95 37.03 -6.30
C VAL A 170 -5.80 38.23 -6.74
N ILE A 171 -7.13 38.06 -6.75
CA ILE A 171 -8.05 39.13 -7.17
C ILE A 171 -7.93 40.34 -6.25
N ILE A 172 -7.91 40.12 -4.93
CA ILE A 172 -7.77 41.18 -3.94
C ILE A 172 -6.43 41.90 -4.11
N SER A 173 -5.33 41.17 -4.33
CA SER A 173 -4.01 41.76 -4.51
C SER A 173 -3.92 42.66 -5.74
N ILE A 174 -4.50 42.23 -6.87
CA ILE A 174 -4.54 43.03 -8.11
C ILE A 174 -5.35 44.30 -7.89
N PHE A 175 -6.50 44.19 -7.24
CA PHE A 175 -7.33 45.35 -6.91
C PHE A 175 -6.61 46.33 -5.97
N LEU A 176 -5.93 45.83 -4.94
CA LEU A 176 -5.16 46.63 -3.99
C LEU A 176 -3.97 47.34 -4.65
N ILE A 177 -3.26 46.66 -5.54
CA ILE A 177 -2.17 47.26 -6.31
C ILE A 177 -2.72 48.38 -7.21
N MET A 178 -3.81 48.14 -7.95
CA MET A 178 -4.41 49.20 -8.78
C MET A 178 -4.88 50.40 -7.96
N LEU A 179 -5.43 50.18 -6.76
CA LEU A 179 -5.93 51.26 -5.91
C LEU A 179 -4.81 52.08 -5.25
N LEU A 180 -3.69 51.45 -4.90
CA LEU A 180 -2.58 52.12 -4.21
C LEU A 180 -1.51 52.68 -5.15
N TYR A 181 -1.49 52.27 -6.41
CA TYR A 181 -0.48 52.67 -7.38
C TYR A 181 -0.38 54.19 -7.55
N ASP A 182 -1.52 54.89 -7.58
CA ASP A 182 -1.58 56.34 -7.77
C ASP A 182 -1.24 57.15 -6.50
N ILE A 183 -1.12 56.49 -5.34
CA ILE A 183 -0.93 57.16 -4.04
C ILE A 183 0.53 57.04 -3.58
N GLU A 184 1.06 55.81 -3.56
CA GLU A 184 2.41 55.55 -3.05
C GLU A 184 2.98 54.28 -3.68
N GLU A 185 3.85 54.46 -4.69
CA GLU A 185 4.46 53.35 -5.44
C GLU A 185 5.18 52.33 -4.52
N GLY A 186 5.81 52.81 -3.44
CA GLY A 186 6.50 51.97 -2.47
C GLY A 186 5.58 51.00 -1.73
N LEU A 187 4.38 51.46 -1.35
CA LEU A 187 3.39 50.63 -0.67
C LEU A 187 2.81 49.58 -1.62
N ALA A 188 2.61 49.93 -2.90
CA ALA A 188 2.15 49.00 -3.93
C ALA A 188 3.16 47.85 -4.16
N VAL A 189 4.47 48.15 -4.18
CA VAL A 189 5.52 47.12 -4.32
C VAL A 189 5.57 46.19 -3.10
N ILE A 190 5.49 46.73 -1.88
CA ILE A 190 5.47 45.93 -0.65
C ILE A 190 4.22 45.04 -0.59
N GLY A 191 3.05 45.57 -0.95
CA GLY A 191 1.79 44.82 -1.05
C GLY A 191 1.86 43.68 -2.07
N GLY A 192 2.48 43.92 -3.22
CA GLY A 192 2.72 42.90 -4.24
C GLY A 192 3.60 41.75 -3.76
N LEU A 193 4.71 42.07 -3.07
CA LEU A 193 5.60 41.05 -2.49
C LEU A 193 4.91 40.25 -1.38
N ALA A 194 4.14 40.90 -0.52
CA ALA A 194 3.35 40.24 0.51
C ALA A 194 2.32 39.27 -0.09
N ALA A 195 1.59 39.70 -1.12
CA ALA A 195 0.64 38.85 -1.83
C ALA A 195 1.29 37.62 -2.48
N LEU A 196 2.47 37.80 -3.10
CA LEU A 196 3.27 36.71 -3.66
C LEU A 196 3.68 35.69 -2.60
N SER A 197 4.14 36.16 -1.43
CA SER A 197 4.51 35.28 -0.32
C SER A 197 3.31 34.49 0.23
N ALA A 198 2.16 35.14 0.37
CA ALA A 198 0.92 34.50 0.81
C ALA A 198 0.43 33.45 -0.20
N LEU A 199 0.56 33.72 -1.50
CA LEU A 199 0.20 32.78 -2.56
C LEU A 199 1.07 31.52 -2.51
N LEU A 200 2.39 31.67 -2.38
CA LEU A 200 3.30 30.54 -2.24
C LEU A 200 2.99 29.70 -0.99
N PHE A 201 2.68 30.35 0.13
CA PHE A 201 2.28 29.68 1.36
C PHE A 201 0.98 28.87 1.20
N LEU A 202 -0.03 29.42 0.51
CA LEU A 202 -1.28 28.73 0.26
C LEU A 202 -1.13 27.55 -0.71
N ILE A 203 -0.28 27.71 -1.73
CA ILE A 203 0.06 26.61 -2.63
C ILE A 203 0.75 25.50 -1.83
N TYR A 204 1.71 25.84 -0.97
CA TYR A 204 2.37 24.88 -0.09
C TYR A 204 1.35 24.14 0.80
N GLN A 205 0.46 24.87 1.47
CA GLN A 205 -0.62 24.28 2.28
C GLN A 205 -1.55 23.41 1.44
N TYR A 206 -1.89 23.80 0.22
CA TYR A 206 -2.71 23.00 -0.68
C TYR A 206 -2.04 21.66 -1.02
N TYR A 207 -0.71 21.61 -1.16
CA TYR A 207 0.01 20.36 -1.39
C TYR A 207 0.15 19.51 -0.14
N ASP A 208 0.42 20.11 1.02
CA ASP A 208 0.61 19.37 2.28
C ASP A 208 -0.70 18.69 2.74
N ASN A 209 -1.82 19.38 2.55
CA ASN A 209 -3.16 18.88 2.91
C ASN A 209 -3.74 17.87 1.90
N LYS A 210 -3.04 17.51 0.81
CA LYS A 210 -3.48 16.43 -0.09
C LYS A 210 -3.29 15.09 0.58
N LEU A 211 -4.39 14.41 0.88
CA LEU A 211 -4.37 13.07 1.43
C LEU A 211 -4.89 12.09 0.38
N SER A 212 -4.05 11.15 -0.03
CA SER A 212 -4.44 10.08 -0.96
C SER A 212 -4.37 8.76 -0.22
N LEU A 213 -5.49 8.06 -0.15
CA LEU A 213 -5.70 6.93 0.73
C LEU A 213 -6.09 5.69 -0.09
N ILE A 214 -5.51 4.54 0.23
CA ILE A 214 -6.06 3.23 -0.17
C ILE A 214 -6.97 2.75 0.94
N SER A 215 -8.24 2.51 0.62
CA SER A 215 -9.25 2.08 1.59
C SER A 215 -9.67 0.64 1.37
N ILE A 216 -9.94 -0.04 2.47
CA ILE A 216 -10.43 -1.42 2.52
C ILE A 216 -11.70 -1.38 3.38
N GLN A 217 -12.81 -1.72 2.75
CA GLN A 217 -14.13 -1.77 3.35
C GLN A 217 -14.43 -3.20 3.78
N TYR A 218 -14.99 -3.34 4.97
CA TYR A 218 -15.41 -4.61 5.53
C TYR A 218 -16.71 -4.43 6.33
N ALA A 219 -17.36 -5.53 6.69
CA ALA A 219 -18.66 -5.51 7.39
C ALA A 219 -18.66 -4.70 8.71
N GLY A 220 -17.48 -4.40 9.29
CA GLY A 220 -17.31 -3.65 10.53
C GLY A 220 -16.78 -2.22 10.37
N GLY A 221 -16.63 -1.72 9.14
CA GLY A 221 -16.17 -0.35 8.87
C GLY A 221 -15.17 -0.24 7.73
N GLU A 222 -14.44 0.88 7.68
CA GLU A 222 -13.45 1.16 6.65
C GLU A 222 -12.10 1.53 7.27
N ILE A 223 -11.05 0.86 6.82
CA ILE A 223 -9.66 1.16 7.18
C ILE A 223 -8.97 1.69 5.94
N ALA A 224 -8.21 2.77 6.08
CA ALA A 224 -7.43 3.33 5.01
C ALA A 224 -5.99 3.64 5.40
N PHE A 225 -5.09 3.57 4.43
CA PHE A 225 -3.68 3.90 4.57
C PHE A 225 -3.27 4.97 3.56
N ASP A 226 -2.34 5.83 3.94
CA ASP A 226 -1.81 6.85 3.04
C ASP A 226 -0.93 6.20 1.97
N ILE A 227 -1.30 6.41 0.71
CA ILE A 227 -0.60 5.91 -0.47
C ILE A 227 0.83 6.48 -0.52
N ARG A 228 1.06 7.68 0.03
CA ARG A 228 2.39 8.31 0.07
C ARG A 228 3.41 7.51 0.87
N TRP A 229 2.97 6.58 1.72
CA TRP A 229 3.87 5.74 2.51
C TRP A 229 4.43 4.55 1.74
N PHE A 230 3.87 4.22 0.59
CA PHE A 230 4.22 3.01 -0.17
C PHE A 230 4.53 3.35 -1.62
N SER A 231 5.27 2.45 -2.29
CA SER A 231 5.53 2.61 -3.73
C SER A 231 4.29 2.24 -4.54
N GLY A 232 4.08 2.89 -5.70
CA GLY A 232 2.93 2.57 -6.56
C GLY A 232 2.87 1.11 -7.01
N GLN A 233 4.03 0.48 -7.22
CA GLN A 233 4.13 -0.94 -7.57
C GLN A 233 3.69 -1.85 -6.41
N GLU A 234 4.11 -1.53 -5.19
CA GLU A 234 3.72 -2.27 -3.98
C GLU A 234 2.21 -2.18 -3.75
N ILE A 235 1.63 -0.99 -3.92
CA ILE A 235 0.18 -0.78 -3.77
C ILE A 235 -0.61 -1.58 -4.81
N ASN A 236 -0.18 -1.57 -6.07
CA ASN A 236 -0.85 -2.31 -7.14
C ASN A 236 -0.78 -3.82 -6.91
N ASN A 237 0.40 -4.33 -6.56
CA ASN A 237 0.59 -5.73 -6.23
C ASN A 237 -0.25 -6.14 -5.03
N PHE A 238 -0.22 -5.34 -3.95
CA PHE A 238 -1.03 -5.57 -2.76
C PHE A 238 -2.52 -5.60 -3.10
N HIS A 239 -3.00 -4.63 -3.88
CA HIS A 239 -4.41 -4.53 -4.25
C HIS A 239 -4.85 -5.71 -5.14
N GLN A 240 -4.02 -6.15 -6.08
CA GLN A 240 -4.29 -7.32 -6.91
C GLN A 240 -4.31 -8.60 -6.06
N GLN A 241 -3.31 -8.80 -5.21
CA GLN A 241 -3.21 -9.99 -4.37
C GLN A 241 -4.33 -10.04 -3.32
N LEU A 242 -4.75 -8.89 -2.78
CA LEU A 242 -5.89 -8.79 -1.87
C LEU A 242 -7.18 -9.23 -2.55
N ARG A 243 -7.41 -8.81 -3.80
CA ARG A 243 -8.59 -9.23 -4.58
C ARG A 243 -8.59 -10.74 -4.81
N LEU A 244 -7.47 -11.29 -5.28
CA LEU A 244 -7.33 -12.74 -5.50
C LEU A 244 -7.49 -13.55 -4.20
N ALA A 245 -6.93 -13.06 -3.10
CA ALA A 245 -7.05 -13.69 -1.79
C ALA A 245 -8.50 -13.71 -1.30
N LYS A 246 -9.21 -12.59 -1.47
CA LYS A 246 -10.63 -12.45 -1.13
C LYS A 246 -11.48 -13.43 -1.93
N ASP A 247 -11.34 -13.46 -3.25
CA ASP A 247 -12.15 -14.32 -4.12
C ASP A 247 -11.92 -15.80 -3.76
N LYS A 248 -10.67 -16.20 -3.50
CA LYS A 248 -10.33 -17.55 -3.03
C LYS A 248 -10.89 -17.87 -1.65
N ALA A 249 -10.89 -16.90 -0.72
CA ALA A 249 -11.44 -17.10 0.62
C ALA A 249 -12.96 -17.31 0.58
N VAL A 250 -13.67 -16.58 -0.28
CA VAL A 250 -15.11 -16.75 -0.51
C VAL A 250 -15.41 -18.11 -1.13
N GLU A 251 -14.69 -18.50 -2.18
CA GLU A 251 -14.85 -19.81 -2.83
C GLU A 251 -14.65 -20.97 -1.84
N ASN A 252 -13.59 -20.91 -1.02
CA ASN A 252 -13.33 -21.93 -0.01
C ASN A 252 -14.46 -22.00 1.04
N TYR A 253 -15.02 -20.85 1.42
CA TYR A 253 -16.13 -20.79 2.38
C TYR A 253 -17.41 -21.41 1.80
N GLU A 254 -17.74 -21.11 0.55
CA GLU A 254 -18.90 -21.69 -0.15
C GLU A 254 -18.74 -23.20 -0.31
N TYR A 255 -17.55 -23.67 -0.70
CA TYR A 255 -17.24 -25.10 -0.79
C TYR A 255 -17.41 -25.82 0.56
N ASP A 256 -16.88 -25.25 1.64
CA ASP A 256 -17.01 -25.82 2.99
C ASP A 256 -18.47 -25.84 3.47
N MET A 257 -19.26 -24.83 3.12
CA MET A 257 -20.69 -24.78 3.43
C MET A 257 -21.46 -25.85 2.64
N ALA A 258 -21.21 -25.99 1.34
CA ALA A 258 -21.83 -27.00 0.49
C ALA A 258 -21.51 -28.43 0.98
N LYS A 259 -20.26 -28.67 1.41
CA LYS A 259 -19.83 -29.94 1.98
C LYS A 259 -20.56 -30.27 3.28
N LYS A 260 -20.70 -29.29 4.19
CA LYS A 260 -21.44 -29.47 5.46
C LYS A 260 -22.92 -29.75 5.21
N ILE A 261 -23.55 -29.04 4.28
CA ILE A 261 -24.96 -29.26 3.89
C ILE A 261 -25.13 -30.67 3.32
N SER A 262 -24.25 -31.08 2.41
CA SER A 262 -24.29 -32.43 1.80
C SER A 262 -24.12 -33.53 2.85
N ALA A 263 -23.20 -33.35 3.81
CA ALA A 263 -23.02 -34.27 4.91
C ALA A 263 -24.25 -34.35 5.84
N ALA A 264 -24.90 -33.22 6.12
CA ALA A 264 -26.12 -33.17 6.93
C ALA A 264 -27.30 -33.87 6.23
N ILE A 265 -27.47 -33.67 4.91
CA ILE A 265 -28.51 -34.34 4.13
C ILE A 265 -28.29 -35.86 4.11
N ASN A 266 -27.06 -36.29 3.85
CA ASN A 266 -26.74 -37.73 3.79
C ASN A 266 -26.84 -38.39 5.17
N GLY A 267 -26.37 -37.74 6.24
CA GLY A 267 -26.53 -38.21 7.62
C GLY A 267 -27.99 -38.26 8.08
N GLY A 268 -28.81 -37.30 7.65
CA GLY A 268 -30.26 -37.28 7.92
C GLY A 268 -31.04 -38.39 7.18
N LYS A 269 -30.59 -38.78 5.98
CA LYS A 269 -31.18 -39.89 5.21
C LYS A 269 -30.99 -41.24 5.92
N HIS A 270 -29.83 -41.49 6.51
CA HIS A 270 -29.56 -42.74 7.24
C HIS A 270 -30.38 -42.88 8.53
N ASN A 271 -30.72 -41.77 9.20
CA ASN A 271 -31.51 -41.81 10.44
C ASN A 271 -33.02 -41.99 10.20
N ASN A 272 -33.54 -41.53 9.05
CA ASN A 272 -34.95 -41.75 8.70
C ASN A 272 -35.21 -43.18 8.21
N LEU A 273 -34.27 -43.81 7.49
CA LEU A 273 -34.40 -45.21 7.06
C LEU A 273 -34.40 -46.22 8.22
N LYS A 274 -33.85 -45.87 9.40
CA LYS A 274 -33.93 -46.73 10.60
C LYS A 274 -35.23 -46.58 11.39
N ARG A 275 -36.02 -45.51 11.19
CA ARG A 275 -37.29 -45.30 11.90
C ARG A 275 -38.50 -45.93 11.20
N THR A 276 -38.40 -46.27 9.93
CA THR A 276 -39.50 -46.86 9.15
C THR A 276 -39.52 -48.40 9.17
N VAL A 277 -38.62 -49.05 9.92
CA VAL A 277 -38.50 -50.52 10.01
C VAL A 277 -38.76 -51.01 11.44
N GLN A 278 -39.61 -50.31 12.20
CA GLN A 278 -40.16 -50.81 13.47
C GLN A 278 -41.67 -50.95 13.37
#